data_AF-A0A9P6BIL1-F1
#
_entry.id   AF-A0A9P6BIL1-F1
#
_cell.length_a   1.000
_cell.length_b   1.000
_cell.length_c   1.000
_cell.angle_alpha   90.00
_cell.angle_beta   90.00
_cell.angle_gamma   90.00
#
_symmetry.space_group_name_H-M   'P 1'
#
loop_
_entity.id
_entity.type
_entity.pdbx_description
1 polymer ?
#
loop_
_entity_poly.entity_id
_entity_poly.type
_entity_poly.pdbx_seq_one_letter_code
_entity_poly.pdbx_strand_id
1 'polypeptide(L)'
;DQVGVDEFLIRLDGTANKSKYGANAILGISMAVLKAGAAEKGVPLYRHIADLAGHGGKKIVMPVPAFNVINGGAHAGNKLAMQEFMILPTGAKSFADAMKMGSEVYHTLKSVIKKKYGQDATNVGDEGGFAPNISDSSEGLDLLVEAIKIAGYHHKVKIGVDAAASEFYKDGKYDLDFKSTDPEATHDMDGFQLAALYTDFASKYPIVLIEDPFDQDDWPAWSLLTASTDIQIIGDDLTVTNQTRINTAIEKKACNALLLKVNQIGTVTEAIR
;
A
#
# COMPACT_ATOMS: atom_id res chain seq x y z
N ASP A 1 8.25 7.82 -29.00
CA ASP A 1 6.89 7.27 -29.06
C ASP A 1 6.79 6.11 -28.05
N GLN A 2 6.38 6.39 -26.82
CA GLN A 2 6.34 5.36 -25.75
C GLN A 2 5.36 4.24 -26.09
N VAL A 3 4.17 4.60 -26.58
CA VAL A 3 3.11 3.66 -26.93
C VAL A 3 3.57 2.72 -28.04
N GLY A 4 4.17 3.25 -29.11
CA GLY A 4 4.67 2.42 -30.21
C GLY A 4 5.75 1.42 -29.78
N VAL A 5 6.63 1.80 -28.84
CA VAL A 5 7.67 0.91 -28.30
C VAL A 5 7.06 -0.16 -27.39
N ASP A 6 6.21 0.22 -26.45
CA ASP A 6 5.60 -0.74 -25.53
C ASP A 6 4.70 -1.74 -26.27
N GLU A 7 3.92 -1.29 -27.26
CA GLU A 7 3.12 -2.19 -28.11
C GLU A 7 3.99 -3.14 -28.94
N PHE A 8 5.18 -2.69 -29.37
CA PHE A 8 6.14 -3.58 -30.02
C PHE A 8 6.64 -4.65 -29.06
N LEU A 9 7.03 -4.29 -27.84
CA LEU A 9 7.51 -5.24 -26.83
C LEU A 9 6.43 -6.27 -26.44
N ILE A 10 5.19 -5.81 -26.25
CA ILE A 10 4.04 -6.67 -25.94
C ILE A 10 3.79 -7.66 -27.08
N ARG A 11 3.79 -7.21 -28.35
CA ARG A 11 3.62 -8.11 -29.51
C ARG A 11 4.79 -9.08 -29.67
N LEU A 12 6.01 -8.66 -29.38
CA LEU A 12 7.20 -9.49 -29.48
C LEU A 12 7.16 -10.66 -28.49
N ASP A 13 6.74 -10.37 -27.25
CA ASP A 13 6.46 -11.40 -26.24
C ASP A 13 5.30 -12.31 -26.65
N GLY A 14 4.16 -11.72 -26.99
CA GLY A 14 3.00 -12.44 -27.52
C GLY A 14 2.20 -13.25 -26.49
N THR A 15 2.51 -13.14 -25.19
CA THR A 15 1.75 -13.79 -24.12
C THR A 15 0.96 -12.78 -23.29
N ALA A 16 -0.16 -13.20 -22.69
CA ALA A 16 -1.00 -12.31 -21.88
C ALA A 16 -0.31 -11.79 -20.61
N ASN A 17 0.60 -12.58 -20.04
CA ASN A 17 1.30 -12.31 -18.78
C ASN A 17 2.80 -12.04 -18.96
N LYS A 18 3.25 -11.74 -20.19
CA LYS A 18 4.66 -11.44 -20.48
C LYS A 18 5.62 -12.59 -20.08
N SER A 19 5.17 -13.84 -20.17
CA SER A 19 5.89 -15.03 -19.68
C SER A 19 6.99 -15.53 -20.62
N LYS A 20 6.99 -15.12 -21.90
CA LYS A 20 8.02 -15.56 -22.85
C LYS A 20 9.36 -14.88 -22.57
N TYR A 21 9.36 -13.57 -22.31
CA TYR A 21 10.58 -12.81 -22.00
C TYR A 21 10.68 -12.35 -20.55
N GLY A 22 9.57 -12.38 -19.82
CA GLY A 22 9.48 -11.88 -18.45
C GLY A 22 9.09 -10.39 -18.42
N ALA A 23 8.11 -10.06 -17.57
CA ALA A 23 7.69 -8.68 -17.34
C ALA A 23 8.84 -7.78 -16.84
N ASN A 24 9.79 -8.35 -16.09
CA ASN A 24 11.00 -7.68 -15.63
C ASN A 24 11.90 -7.20 -16.78
N ALA A 25 12.12 -8.04 -17.81
CA ALA A 25 12.93 -7.67 -18.97
C ALA A 25 12.25 -6.58 -19.82
N ILE A 26 10.95 -6.74 -20.05
CA ILE A 26 10.16 -5.80 -20.84
C ILE A 26 10.07 -4.43 -20.14
N LEU A 27 9.78 -4.41 -18.83
CA LEU A 27 9.67 -3.18 -18.07
C LEU A 27 10.99 -2.40 -18.05
N GLY A 28 12.13 -3.10 -17.96
CA GLY A 28 13.45 -2.47 -18.00
C GLY A 28 13.66 -1.64 -19.26
N ILE A 29 13.29 -2.18 -20.42
CA ILE A 29 13.37 -1.48 -21.71
C ILE A 29 12.35 -0.33 -21.74
N SER A 30 11.10 -0.60 -21.34
CA SER A 30 10.02 0.39 -21.31
C SER A 30 10.38 1.64 -20.48
N MET A 31 10.97 1.44 -19.29
CA MET A 31 11.43 2.52 -18.41
C MET A 31 12.66 3.25 -18.94
N ALA A 32 13.58 2.55 -19.62
CA ALA A 32 14.74 3.18 -20.25
C ALA A 32 14.31 4.11 -21.39
N VAL A 33 13.34 3.68 -22.19
CA VAL A 33 12.73 4.46 -23.27
C VAL A 33 12.02 5.69 -22.72
N LEU A 34 11.27 5.55 -21.61
CA LEU A 34 10.64 6.67 -20.92
C LEU A 34 11.69 7.72 -20.50
N LYS A 35 12.81 7.31 -19.91
CA LYS A 35 13.89 8.22 -19.52
C LYS A 35 14.56 8.88 -20.72
N ALA A 36 14.83 8.12 -21.77
CA ALA A 36 15.43 8.63 -23.00
C ALA A 36 14.51 9.66 -23.69
N GLY A 37 13.20 9.40 -23.74
CA GLY A 37 12.22 10.32 -24.30
C GLY A 37 12.12 11.65 -23.55
N ALA A 38 12.26 11.63 -22.21
CA ALA A 38 12.35 12.85 -21.42
C ALA A 38 13.61 13.67 -21.73
N ALA A 39 14.75 12.98 -21.83
CA ALA A 39 16.04 13.60 -22.14
C ALA A 39 16.07 14.20 -23.55
N GLU A 40 15.55 13.49 -24.55
CA GLU A 40 15.41 13.98 -25.94
C GLU A 40 14.58 15.25 -26.03
N LYS A 41 13.48 15.33 -25.25
CA LYS A 41 12.63 16.52 -25.17
C LYS A 41 13.23 17.67 -24.35
N GLY A 42 14.33 17.43 -23.63
CA GLY A 42 14.93 18.43 -22.73
C GLY A 42 14.03 18.79 -21.53
N VAL A 43 13.18 17.87 -21.06
CA VAL A 43 12.26 18.10 -19.93
C VAL A 43 12.53 17.11 -18.78
N PRO A 44 12.20 17.48 -17.52
CA PRO A 44 12.26 16.54 -16.41
C PRO A 44 11.36 15.32 -16.63
N LEU A 45 11.77 14.16 -16.11
CA LEU A 45 11.05 12.89 -16.27
C LEU A 45 9.55 12.97 -15.87
N TYR A 46 9.24 13.61 -14.75
CA TYR A 46 7.85 13.76 -14.28
C TYR A 46 7.00 14.62 -15.23
N ARG A 47 7.60 15.57 -15.96
CA ARG A 47 6.89 16.34 -17.00
C ARG A 47 6.61 15.47 -18.21
N HIS A 48 7.58 14.66 -18.61
CA HIS A 48 7.38 13.73 -19.71
C HIS A 48 6.29 12.70 -19.40
N ILE A 49 6.26 12.15 -18.18
CA ILE A 49 5.19 11.26 -17.71
C ILE A 49 3.83 11.98 -17.75
N ALA A 50 3.78 13.22 -17.27
CA ALA A 50 2.55 14.02 -17.33
C ALA A 50 2.08 14.21 -18.78
N ASP A 51 2.96 14.47 -19.74
CA ASP A 51 2.59 14.56 -21.15
C ASP A 51 1.99 13.24 -21.67
N LEU A 52 2.63 12.11 -21.36
CA LEU A 52 2.18 10.77 -21.77
C LEU A 52 0.81 10.41 -21.18
N ALA A 53 0.55 10.83 -19.93
CA ALA A 53 -0.74 10.68 -19.26
C ALA A 53 -1.80 11.71 -19.68
N GLY A 54 -1.55 12.54 -20.70
CA GLY A 54 -2.49 13.57 -21.17
C GLY A 54 -2.67 14.73 -20.18
N HIS A 55 -1.63 15.03 -19.40
CA HIS A 55 -1.61 16.04 -18.33
C HIS A 55 -0.52 17.11 -18.54
N GLY A 56 0.09 17.22 -19.73
CA GLY A 56 1.23 18.10 -20.01
C GLY A 56 1.02 19.60 -19.71
N GLY A 57 -0.22 20.09 -19.80
CA GLY A 57 -0.59 21.47 -19.44
C GLY A 57 -1.07 21.66 -17.99
N LYS A 58 -1.22 20.57 -17.22
CA LYS A 58 -1.77 20.63 -15.86
C LYS A 58 -0.69 20.99 -14.85
N LYS A 59 -1.13 21.63 -13.76
CA LYS A 59 -0.28 21.85 -12.58
C LYS A 59 0.06 20.49 -11.96
N ILE A 60 1.35 20.26 -11.69
CA ILE A 60 1.80 19.06 -10.98
C ILE A 60 1.34 19.14 -9.53
N VAL A 61 0.83 18.02 -9.03
CA VAL A 61 0.45 17.83 -7.64
C VAL A 61 1.53 16.99 -6.97
N MET A 62 2.03 17.45 -5.82
CA MET A 62 2.93 16.65 -5.00
C MET A 62 2.09 15.67 -4.16
N PRO A 63 2.49 14.40 -4.05
CA PRO A 63 1.74 13.41 -3.29
C PRO A 63 1.85 13.66 -1.79
N VAL A 64 0.87 13.19 -1.02
CA VAL A 64 1.06 12.94 0.41
C VAL A 64 1.86 11.64 0.53
N PRO A 65 3.04 11.63 1.16
CA PRO A 65 3.76 10.39 1.41
C PRO A 65 3.03 9.56 2.47
N ALA A 66 2.83 8.28 2.17
CA ALA A 66 2.47 7.27 3.15
C ALA A 66 3.74 6.54 3.58
N PHE A 67 4.15 6.72 4.84
CA PHE A 67 5.37 6.13 5.36
C PHE A 67 5.03 4.86 6.11
N ASN A 68 5.47 3.70 5.63
CA ASN A 68 5.43 2.46 6.40
C ASN A 68 6.38 2.58 7.61
N VAL A 69 5.84 2.54 8.83
CA VAL A 69 6.61 2.81 10.05
C VAL A 69 6.52 1.71 11.11
N ILE A 70 5.56 0.79 11.00
CA ILE A 70 5.54 -0.48 11.74
C ILE A 70 5.22 -1.59 10.73
N ASN A 71 6.07 -2.62 10.70
CA ASN A 71 5.91 -3.78 9.85
C ASN A 71 5.36 -4.97 10.67
N GLY A 72 4.42 -5.68 10.06
CA GLY A 72 3.90 -6.98 10.48
C GLY A 72 3.87 -7.94 9.28
N GLY A 73 2.88 -8.83 9.25
CA GLY A 73 2.65 -9.76 8.14
C GLY A 73 3.90 -10.54 7.75
N ALA A 74 4.12 -10.71 6.45
CA ALA A 74 5.30 -11.35 5.88
C ALA A 74 6.58 -10.49 6.00
N HIS A 75 6.44 -9.18 6.22
CA HIS A 75 7.56 -8.22 6.27
C HIS A 75 8.27 -8.16 7.64
N ALA A 76 7.81 -8.91 8.64
CA ALA A 76 8.40 -8.92 9.98
C ALA A 76 8.24 -10.25 10.73
N GLY A 77 9.31 -10.65 11.44
CA GLY A 77 9.34 -11.82 12.32
C GLY A 77 8.61 -11.64 13.67
N ASN A 78 7.54 -10.84 13.71
CA ASN A 78 6.66 -10.67 14.87
C ASN A 78 5.35 -11.44 14.67
N LYS A 79 4.39 -11.34 15.61
CA LYS A 79 3.07 -12.00 15.52
C LYS A 79 2.00 -11.19 14.80
N LEU A 80 2.23 -9.90 14.58
CA LEU A 80 1.27 -8.98 13.97
C LEU A 80 0.85 -9.47 12.57
N ALA A 81 -0.45 -9.73 12.37
CA ALA A 81 -0.93 -10.27 11.10
C ALA A 81 -0.92 -9.25 9.96
N MET A 82 -1.43 -8.04 10.21
CA MET A 82 -1.45 -6.97 9.21
C MET A 82 -0.04 -6.51 8.85
N GLN A 83 0.20 -6.25 7.58
CA GLN A 83 1.54 -6.09 7.02
C GLN A 83 2.16 -4.72 7.29
N GLU A 84 1.40 -3.63 7.13
CA GLU A 84 1.95 -2.28 7.22
C GLU A 84 1.04 -1.35 8.01
N PHE A 85 1.65 -0.57 8.90
CA PHE A 85 1.00 0.54 9.56
C PHE A 85 1.73 1.82 9.18
N MET A 86 1.02 2.64 8.42
CA MET A 86 1.56 3.83 7.78
C MET A 86 1.14 5.10 8.50
N ILE A 87 1.98 6.13 8.39
CA ILE A 87 1.62 7.51 8.75
C ILE A 87 1.54 8.39 7.51
N LEU A 88 0.53 9.26 7.46
CA LEU A 88 0.23 10.15 6.34
C LEU A 88 0.13 11.61 6.82
N PRO A 89 1.14 12.45 6.60
CA PRO A 89 1.12 13.87 6.97
C PRO A 89 0.21 14.75 6.09
N THR A 90 -1.09 14.45 6.04
CA THR A 90 -2.11 15.13 5.21
C THR A 90 -2.31 16.60 5.57
N GLY A 91 -1.97 17.02 6.80
CA GLY A 91 -2.04 18.41 7.26
C GLY A 91 -0.79 19.24 6.99
N ALA A 92 0.20 18.70 6.26
CA ALA A 92 1.41 19.41 5.86
C ALA A 92 1.14 20.45 4.77
N LYS A 93 1.91 21.55 4.78
CA LYS A 93 1.73 22.65 3.79
C LYS A 93 2.53 22.45 2.50
N SER A 94 3.43 21.47 2.49
CA SER A 94 4.27 21.13 1.34
C SER A 94 4.82 19.71 1.49
N PHE A 95 5.35 19.14 0.41
CA PHE A 95 6.01 17.84 0.48
C PHE A 95 7.21 17.83 1.45
N ALA A 96 8.01 18.90 1.49
CA ALA A 96 9.13 19.02 2.43
C ALA A 96 8.67 19.05 3.90
N ASP A 97 7.55 19.74 4.16
CA ASP A 97 6.90 19.77 5.48
C ASP A 97 6.35 18.38 5.84
N ALA A 98 5.77 17.65 4.87
CA ALA A 98 5.30 16.28 5.07
C ALA A 98 6.46 15.32 5.43
N MET A 99 7.58 15.41 4.72
CA MET A 99 8.80 14.63 5.01
C MET A 99 9.34 14.93 6.42
N LYS A 100 9.36 16.21 6.82
CA LYS A 100 9.75 16.60 8.18
C LYS A 100 8.82 15.96 9.22
N MET A 101 7.50 16.11 9.07
CA MET A 101 6.52 15.52 10.00
C MET A 101 6.69 14.00 10.08
N GLY A 102 6.78 13.31 8.94
CA GLY A 102 6.96 11.86 8.89
C GLY A 102 8.22 11.40 9.62
N SER A 103 9.36 12.03 9.35
CA SER A 103 10.64 11.68 10.02
C SER A 103 10.65 11.94 11.53
N GLU A 104 10.05 13.04 11.99
CA GLU A 104 9.95 13.35 13.42
C GLU A 104 9.03 12.36 14.14
N VAL A 105 7.90 11.97 13.54
CA VAL A 105 7.03 10.92 14.08
C VAL A 105 7.75 9.58 14.10
N TYR A 106 8.49 9.21 13.04
CA TYR A 106 9.26 7.95 12.99
C TYR A 106 10.33 7.86 14.09
N HIS A 107 11.13 8.92 14.30
CA HIS A 107 12.12 8.93 15.39
C HIS A 107 11.48 8.93 16.79
N THR A 108 10.32 9.59 16.93
CA THR A 108 9.53 9.56 18.16
C THR A 108 9.01 8.15 18.43
N LEU A 109 8.44 7.50 17.41
CA LEU A 109 7.96 6.13 17.46
C LEU A 109 9.06 5.16 17.87
N LYS A 110 10.27 5.30 17.32
CA LYS A 110 11.45 4.52 17.74
C LYS A 110 11.67 4.59 19.25
N SER A 111 11.55 5.79 19.82
CA SER A 111 11.75 6.03 21.25
C SER A 111 10.63 5.44 22.10
N VAL A 112 9.37 5.54 21.64
CA VAL A 112 8.21 4.91 22.27
C VAL A 112 8.35 3.39 22.29
N ILE A 113 8.65 2.78 21.14
CA ILE A 113 8.87 1.34 21.00
C ILE A 113 10.03 0.88 21.89
N LYS A 114 11.17 1.58 21.85
CA LYS A 114 12.33 1.25 22.68
C LYS A 114 12.00 1.25 24.17
N LYS A 115 11.21 2.23 24.61
CA LYS A 115 10.81 2.36 26.02
C LYS A 115 9.87 1.22 26.44
N LYS A 116 8.96 0.79 25.56
CA LYS A 116 7.93 -0.21 25.89
C LYS A 116 8.44 -1.65 25.74
N TYR A 117 9.19 -1.95 24.67
CA TYR A 117 9.59 -3.32 24.30
C TYR A 117 11.10 -3.55 24.31
N GLY A 118 11.89 -2.52 24.63
CA GLY A 118 13.35 -2.63 24.67
C GLY A 118 14.04 -2.29 23.34
N GLN A 119 15.37 -2.27 23.38
CA GLN A 119 16.22 -1.84 22.25
C GLN A 119 16.03 -2.74 21.01
N ASP A 120 15.86 -4.04 21.21
CA ASP A 120 15.80 -5.03 20.14
C ASP A 120 14.52 -4.91 19.29
N ALA A 121 13.46 -4.33 19.86
CA ALA A 121 12.20 -4.04 19.15
C ALA A 121 12.31 -2.86 18.18
N THR A 122 13.46 -2.16 18.12
CA THR A 122 13.71 -1.04 17.20
C THR A 122 14.53 -1.42 15.96
N ASN A 123 14.73 -2.72 15.76
CA ASN A 123 15.15 -3.23 14.46
C ASN A 123 14.06 -2.96 13.42
N VAL A 124 14.47 -2.88 12.17
CA VAL A 124 13.58 -2.53 11.05
C VAL A 124 13.33 -3.74 10.16
N GLY A 125 12.12 -3.80 9.58
CA GLY A 125 11.78 -4.76 8.53
C GLY A 125 12.33 -4.34 7.16
N ASP A 126 11.87 -5.03 6.11
CA ASP A 126 12.37 -4.86 4.74
C ASP A 126 12.20 -3.43 4.21
N GLU A 127 11.17 -2.72 4.69
CA GLU A 127 10.82 -1.37 4.24
C GLU A 127 11.24 -0.25 5.20
N GLY A 128 12.00 -0.57 6.26
CA GLY A 128 12.53 0.42 7.19
C GLY A 128 11.60 0.82 8.34
N GLY A 129 10.36 0.35 8.38
CA GLY A 129 9.49 0.45 9.57
C GLY A 129 9.94 -0.51 10.67
N PHE A 130 9.53 -0.24 11.92
CA PHE A 130 9.93 -1.04 13.07
C PHE A 130 9.15 -2.36 13.14
N ALA A 131 9.78 -3.41 13.67
CA ALA A 131 9.15 -4.72 13.87
C ALA A 131 9.06 -5.07 15.37
N PRO A 132 8.27 -4.33 16.19
CA PRO A 132 8.10 -4.68 17.59
C PRO A 132 7.37 -6.01 17.71
N ASN A 133 7.61 -6.75 18.81
CA ASN A 133 6.94 -8.02 19.08
C ASN A 133 5.52 -7.79 19.63
N ILE A 134 4.64 -7.27 18.79
CA ILE A 134 3.22 -7.10 19.06
C ILE A 134 2.42 -8.16 18.30
N SER A 135 1.29 -8.59 18.87
CA SER A 135 0.37 -9.54 18.24
C SER A 135 -0.99 -8.92 17.89
N ASP A 136 -1.37 -7.81 18.52
CA ASP A 136 -2.64 -7.15 18.27
C ASP A 136 -2.44 -5.88 17.42
N SER A 137 -3.19 -5.77 16.32
CA SER A 137 -3.20 -4.58 15.45
C SER A 137 -3.60 -3.32 16.21
N SER A 138 -4.47 -3.42 17.22
CA SER A 138 -4.86 -2.28 18.05
C SER A 138 -3.66 -1.69 18.81
N GLU A 139 -2.74 -2.54 19.27
CA GLU A 139 -1.52 -2.10 19.95
C GLU A 139 -0.56 -1.37 19.01
N GLY A 140 -0.48 -1.79 17.74
CA GLY A 140 0.25 -1.08 16.69
C GLY A 140 -0.31 0.32 16.45
N LEU A 141 -1.64 0.43 16.36
CA LEU A 141 -2.36 1.70 16.17
C LEU A 141 -2.19 2.64 17.37
N ASP A 142 -2.23 2.11 18.60
CA ASP A 142 -1.99 2.87 19.83
C ASP A 142 -0.58 3.48 19.87
N LEU A 143 0.44 2.70 19.50
CA LEU A 143 1.82 3.19 19.40
C LEU A 143 1.95 4.36 18.41
N LEU A 144 1.26 4.27 17.26
CA LEU A 144 1.24 5.36 16.29
C LEU A 144 0.55 6.61 16.83
N VAL A 145 -0.61 6.47 17.46
CA VAL A 145 -1.32 7.60 18.06
C VAL A 145 -0.48 8.27 19.14
N GLU A 146 0.20 7.49 20.00
CA GLU A 146 1.11 8.00 21.01
C GLU A 146 2.28 8.77 20.37
N ALA A 147 2.95 8.18 19.38
CA ALA A 147 4.08 8.80 18.70
C ALA A 147 3.69 10.09 17.97
N ILE A 148 2.57 10.09 17.24
CA ILE A 148 2.02 11.28 16.56
C ILE A 148 1.71 12.38 17.57
N LYS A 149 1.15 12.03 18.72
CA LYS A 149 0.82 12.99 19.78
C LYS A 149 2.06 13.59 20.42
N ILE A 150 3.06 12.77 20.78
CA ILE A 150 4.33 13.23 21.36
C ILE A 150 5.08 14.14 20.38
N ALA A 151 5.08 13.81 19.08
CA ALA A 151 5.68 14.63 18.04
C ALA A 151 4.91 15.95 17.76
N GLY A 152 3.73 16.15 18.36
CA GLY A 152 2.95 17.39 18.22
C GLY A 152 2.10 17.48 16.94
N TYR A 153 1.79 16.33 16.30
CA TYR A 153 1.13 16.28 14.98
C TYR A 153 -0.25 15.62 14.98
N HIS A 154 -0.92 15.50 16.14
CA HIS A 154 -2.21 14.81 16.33
C HIS A 154 -3.31 15.16 15.31
N HIS A 155 -3.39 16.39 14.84
CA HIS A 155 -4.40 16.81 13.84
C HIS A 155 -3.89 16.87 12.39
N LYS A 156 -2.60 16.59 12.17
CA LYS A 156 -1.92 16.75 10.87
C LYS A 156 -1.45 15.45 10.25
N VAL A 157 -1.29 14.40 11.05
CA VAL A 157 -0.87 13.08 10.60
C VAL A 157 -2.02 12.11 10.80
N LYS A 158 -2.34 11.36 9.74
CA LYS A 158 -3.35 10.30 9.69
C LYS A 158 -2.67 8.95 9.60
N ILE A 159 -3.44 7.87 9.71
CA ILE A 159 -2.95 6.50 9.63
C ILE A 159 -3.48 5.82 8.37
N GLY A 160 -2.65 4.96 7.78
CA GLY A 160 -3.05 4.01 6.76
C GLY A 160 -2.66 2.61 7.20
N VAL A 161 -3.36 1.60 6.70
CA VAL A 161 -3.04 0.19 6.97
C VAL A 161 -3.01 -0.55 5.65
N ASP A 162 -1.95 -1.32 5.39
CA ASP A 162 -2.00 -2.42 4.44
C ASP A 162 -2.15 -3.71 5.24
N ALA A 163 -3.30 -4.36 5.07
CA ALA A 163 -3.56 -5.62 5.74
C ALA A 163 -2.86 -6.79 5.04
N ALA A 164 -2.71 -6.74 3.71
CA ALA A 164 -2.27 -7.88 2.88
C ALA A 164 -3.04 -9.17 3.24
N ALA A 165 -4.37 -9.08 3.32
CA ALA A 165 -5.18 -10.13 3.95
C ALA A 165 -5.16 -11.48 3.23
N SER A 166 -4.77 -11.51 1.96
CA SER A 166 -4.51 -12.75 1.22
C SER A 166 -3.47 -13.64 1.93
N GLU A 167 -2.48 -13.06 2.63
CA GLU A 167 -1.42 -13.81 3.32
C GLU A 167 -1.92 -14.62 4.52
N PHE A 168 -3.05 -14.21 5.10
CA PHE A 168 -3.68 -14.88 6.23
C PHE A 168 -5.09 -15.38 5.93
N TYR A 169 -5.44 -15.47 4.65
CA TYR A 169 -6.70 -16.06 4.22
C TYR A 169 -6.55 -17.57 4.00
N LYS A 170 -7.44 -18.35 4.61
CA LYS A 170 -7.46 -19.81 4.51
C LYS A 170 -8.88 -20.35 4.66
N ASP A 171 -9.28 -21.22 3.73
CA ASP A 171 -10.54 -21.97 3.78
C ASP A 171 -11.79 -21.10 4.02
N GLY A 172 -11.85 -19.89 3.43
CA GLY A 172 -12.99 -18.97 3.56
C GLY A 172 -12.95 -18.05 4.77
N LYS A 173 -11.83 -18.02 5.51
CA LYS A 173 -11.65 -17.24 6.73
C LYS A 173 -10.27 -16.57 6.77
N TYR A 174 -10.11 -15.62 7.69
CA TYR A 174 -8.92 -14.84 7.93
C TYR A 174 -8.36 -15.16 9.32
N ASP A 175 -7.13 -15.69 9.38
CA ASP A 175 -6.45 -16.05 10.63
C ASP A 175 -5.52 -14.93 11.09
N LEU A 176 -5.98 -14.11 12.03
CA LEU A 176 -5.18 -12.99 12.55
C LEU A 176 -4.00 -13.43 13.46
N ASP A 177 -3.79 -14.74 13.65
CA ASP A 177 -2.61 -15.30 14.33
C ASP A 177 -1.89 -16.33 13.44
N PHE A 178 -1.96 -16.21 12.11
CA PHE A 178 -1.41 -17.18 11.13
C PHE A 178 0.09 -17.50 11.27
N LYS A 179 0.84 -16.66 11.99
CA LYS A 179 2.27 -16.86 12.30
C LYS A 179 2.50 -17.65 13.60
N SER A 180 1.44 -17.98 14.33
CA SER A 180 1.50 -18.76 15.54
C SER A 180 1.85 -20.22 15.22
N THR A 181 2.71 -20.79 16.05
CA THR A 181 3.02 -22.23 16.01
C THR A 181 2.09 -23.04 16.90
N ASP A 182 1.13 -22.39 17.58
CA ASP A 182 0.16 -23.04 18.45
C ASP A 182 -1.07 -23.47 17.62
N PRO A 183 -1.30 -24.78 17.40
CA PRO A 183 -2.40 -25.26 16.57
C PRO A 183 -3.80 -25.01 17.18
N GLU A 184 -3.88 -24.63 18.45
CA GLU A 184 -5.14 -24.31 19.14
C GLU A 184 -5.46 -22.80 19.14
N ALA A 185 -4.48 -21.95 18.79
CA ALA A 185 -4.70 -20.52 18.62
C ALA A 185 -5.43 -20.30 17.30
N THR A 186 -6.75 -20.05 17.36
CA THR A 186 -7.54 -19.68 16.20
C THR A 186 -8.15 -18.30 16.43
N HIS A 187 -7.69 -17.32 15.65
CA HIS A 187 -8.31 -16.00 15.54
C HIS A 187 -8.97 -15.84 14.17
N ASP A 188 -9.70 -16.88 13.79
CA ASP A 188 -10.47 -16.97 12.55
C ASP A 188 -11.60 -15.94 12.53
N MET A 189 -11.63 -15.11 11.50
CA MET A 189 -12.73 -14.22 11.17
C MET A 189 -13.26 -14.55 9.77
N ASP A 190 -14.56 -14.53 9.56
CA ASP A 190 -15.09 -14.39 8.20
C ASP A 190 -14.92 -12.94 7.69
N GLY A 191 -15.15 -12.72 6.38
CA GLY A 191 -15.02 -11.39 5.79
C GLY A 191 -15.94 -10.33 6.40
N PHE A 192 -17.11 -10.70 6.94
CA PHE A 192 -18.02 -9.76 7.59
C PHE A 192 -17.50 -9.33 8.97
N GLN A 193 -16.98 -10.29 9.74
CA GLN A 193 -16.35 -10.04 11.03
C GLN A 193 -15.10 -9.16 10.86
N LEU A 194 -14.28 -9.45 9.84
CA LEU A 194 -13.09 -8.65 9.54
C LEU A 194 -13.45 -7.24 9.06
N ALA A 195 -14.50 -7.08 8.24
CA ALA A 195 -15.03 -5.77 7.86
C ALA A 195 -15.48 -4.94 9.08
N ALA A 196 -16.12 -5.58 10.05
CA ALA A 196 -16.53 -4.93 11.29
C ALA A 196 -15.33 -4.50 12.14
N LEU A 197 -14.27 -5.31 12.19
CA LEU A 197 -13.00 -4.94 12.85
C LEU A 197 -12.39 -3.68 12.23
N TYR A 198 -12.28 -3.61 10.90
CA TYR A 198 -11.77 -2.43 10.21
C TYR A 198 -12.62 -1.18 10.46
N THR A 199 -13.95 -1.34 10.48
CA THR A 199 -14.87 -0.23 10.77
C THR A 199 -14.70 0.26 12.20
N ASP A 200 -14.52 -0.65 13.16
CA ASP A 200 -14.24 -0.31 14.56
C ASP A 200 -12.90 0.44 14.69
N PHE A 201 -11.84 -0.03 14.01
CA PHE A 201 -10.56 0.66 13.97
C PHE A 201 -10.68 2.06 13.36
N ALA A 202 -11.36 2.22 12.23
CA ALA A 202 -11.58 3.53 11.60
C ALA A 202 -12.39 4.49 12.48
N SER A 203 -13.23 3.98 13.40
CA SER A 203 -13.98 4.79 14.35
C SER A 203 -13.13 5.27 15.55
N LYS A 204 -12.10 4.50 15.93
CA LYS A 204 -11.24 4.76 17.10
C LYS A 204 -9.96 5.49 16.77
N TYR A 205 -9.42 5.26 15.57
CA TYR A 205 -8.13 5.76 15.12
C TYR A 205 -8.30 6.68 13.91
N PRO A 206 -7.36 7.63 13.65
CA PRO A 206 -7.44 8.52 12.50
C PRO A 206 -7.04 7.83 11.19
N ILE A 207 -7.60 6.65 10.92
CA ILE A 207 -7.38 5.87 9.69
C ILE A 207 -8.12 6.53 8.54
N VAL A 208 -7.41 6.73 7.43
CA VAL A 208 -7.95 7.34 6.21
C VAL A 208 -7.82 6.46 4.98
N LEU A 209 -7.07 5.36 5.08
CA LEU A 209 -6.99 4.35 4.04
C LEU A 209 -6.77 2.95 4.63
N ILE A 210 -7.30 1.94 3.95
CA ILE A 210 -7.01 0.52 4.15
C ILE A 210 -6.74 -0.11 2.78
N GLU A 211 -5.60 -0.78 2.67
CA GLU A 211 -5.17 -1.55 1.50
C GLU A 211 -5.33 -3.04 1.78
N ASP A 212 -5.75 -3.78 0.75
CA ASP A 212 -6.00 -5.23 0.77
C ASP A 212 -6.65 -5.76 2.05
N PRO A 213 -7.81 -5.19 2.46
CA PRO A 213 -8.54 -5.63 3.66
C PRO A 213 -8.97 -7.11 3.62
N PHE A 214 -9.11 -7.69 2.43
CA PHE A 214 -9.61 -9.05 2.20
C PHE A 214 -8.76 -9.75 1.14
N ASP A 215 -8.95 -11.06 1.01
CA ASP A 215 -8.33 -11.87 -0.03
C ASP A 215 -8.67 -11.32 -1.42
N GLN A 216 -7.72 -11.47 -2.34
CA GLN A 216 -7.81 -10.98 -3.72
C GLN A 216 -9.07 -11.45 -4.48
N ASP A 217 -9.72 -12.56 -4.10
CA ASP A 217 -10.91 -13.09 -4.75
C ASP A 217 -12.20 -13.02 -3.88
N ASP A 218 -12.14 -12.49 -2.65
CA ASP A 218 -13.30 -12.31 -1.75
C ASP A 218 -14.12 -11.04 -2.08
N TRP A 219 -14.55 -10.93 -3.34
CA TRP A 219 -15.28 -9.78 -3.87
C TRP A 219 -16.47 -9.32 -3.03
N PRO A 220 -17.31 -10.20 -2.42
CA PRO A 220 -18.41 -9.76 -1.57
C PRO A 220 -17.96 -8.96 -0.34
N ALA A 221 -16.89 -9.38 0.33
CA ALA A 221 -16.36 -8.67 1.50
C ALA A 221 -15.80 -7.30 1.12
N TRP A 222 -15.06 -7.22 0.00
CA TRP A 222 -14.58 -5.95 -0.57
C TRP A 222 -15.72 -4.96 -0.83
N SER A 223 -16.76 -5.38 -1.56
CA SER A 223 -17.91 -4.53 -1.86
C SER A 223 -18.66 -4.08 -0.60
N LEU A 224 -18.75 -4.94 0.41
CA LEU A 224 -19.38 -4.62 1.68
C LEU A 224 -18.63 -3.51 2.42
N LEU A 225 -17.32 -3.66 2.63
CA LEU A 225 -16.53 -2.68 3.37
C LEU A 225 -16.53 -1.35 2.63
N THR A 226 -16.29 -1.36 1.32
CA THR A 226 -16.29 -0.13 0.49
C THR A 226 -17.63 0.60 0.51
N ALA A 227 -18.76 -0.12 0.62
CA ALA A 227 -20.07 0.52 0.78
C ALA A 227 -20.34 1.06 2.21
N SER A 228 -19.55 0.63 3.20
CA SER A 228 -19.77 0.92 4.62
C SER A 228 -18.91 2.07 5.16
N THR A 229 -18.01 2.64 4.34
CA THR A 229 -17.07 3.68 4.76
C THR A 229 -16.75 4.67 3.65
N ASP A 230 -16.37 5.88 4.03
CA ASP A 230 -15.90 6.93 3.12
C ASP A 230 -14.37 7.01 3.04
N ILE A 231 -13.65 6.15 3.77
CA ILE A 231 -12.18 6.10 3.69
C ILE A 231 -11.73 5.49 2.36
N GLN A 232 -10.44 5.65 2.06
CA GLN A 232 -9.87 5.06 0.86
C GLN A 232 -9.69 3.54 1.05
N ILE A 233 -10.32 2.74 0.21
CA ILE A 233 -10.10 1.29 0.12
C ILE A 233 -9.27 1.04 -1.14
N ILE A 234 -8.05 0.55 -0.94
CA ILE A 234 -7.04 0.38 -1.99
C ILE A 234 -6.99 -1.09 -2.39
N GLY A 235 -7.09 -1.37 -3.68
CA GLY A 235 -6.83 -2.69 -4.22
C GLY A 235 -5.39 -2.79 -4.74
N ASP A 236 -4.59 -3.67 -4.14
CA ASP A 236 -3.28 -4.11 -4.63
C ASP A 236 -3.38 -5.50 -5.26
N ASP A 237 -3.33 -6.59 -4.48
CA ASP A 237 -3.46 -7.96 -4.97
C ASP A 237 -4.84 -8.21 -5.61
N LEU A 238 -5.87 -7.51 -5.12
CA LEU A 238 -7.19 -7.50 -5.76
C LEU A 238 -7.11 -7.14 -7.24
N THR A 239 -6.25 -6.19 -7.61
CA THR A 239 -6.22 -5.62 -8.95
C THR A 239 -4.98 -5.97 -9.74
N VAL A 240 -3.85 -6.22 -9.08
CA VAL A 240 -2.51 -6.49 -9.64
C VAL A 240 -2.16 -5.60 -10.82
N THR A 241 -2.56 -4.32 -10.76
CA THR A 241 -2.42 -3.35 -11.86
C THR A 241 -2.92 -3.91 -13.22
N ASN A 242 -3.92 -4.81 -13.20
CA ASN A 242 -4.44 -5.52 -14.36
C ASN A 242 -5.81 -4.98 -14.76
N GLN A 243 -5.93 -4.53 -16.02
CA GLN A 243 -7.15 -3.90 -16.52
C GLN A 243 -8.42 -4.73 -16.32
N THR A 244 -8.36 -6.06 -16.48
CA THR A 244 -9.52 -6.94 -16.33
C THR A 244 -9.99 -6.95 -14.88
N ARG A 245 -9.07 -7.07 -13.92
CA ARG A 245 -9.39 -7.05 -12.49
C ARG A 245 -9.82 -5.67 -12.02
N ILE A 246 -9.17 -4.60 -12.51
CA ILE A 246 -9.58 -3.21 -12.27
C ILE A 246 -11.02 -2.98 -12.75
N ASN A 247 -11.36 -3.39 -13.98
CA ASN A 247 -12.72 -3.24 -14.51
C ASN A 247 -13.75 -4.01 -13.66
N THR A 248 -13.38 -5.21 -13.19
CA THR A 248 -14.21 -6.02 -12.29
C THR A 248 -14.41 -5.32 -10.94
N ALA A 249 -13.35 -4.76 -10.36
CA ALA A 249 -13.40 -4.01 -9.11
C ALA A 249 -14.28 -2.77 -9.22
N ILE A 250 -14.23 -2.06 -10.36
CA ILE A 250 -15.10 -0.91 -10.66
C ILE A 250 -16.57 -1.36 -10.74
N GLU A 251 -16.86 -2.42 -11.52
CA GLU A 251 -18.23 -2.95 -11.68
C GLU A 251 -18.83 -3.36 -10.34
N LYS A 252 -18.04 -4.05 -9.51
CA LYS A 252 -18.47 -4.54 -8.19
C LYS A 252 -18.41 -3.48 -7.10
N LYS A 253 -17.86 -2.28 -7.38
CA LYS A 253 -17.55 -1.26 -6.37
C LYS A 253 -16.74 -1.84 -5.20
N ALA A 254 -15.75 -2.67 -5.54
CA ALA A 254 -14.97 -3.45 -4.59
C ALA A 254 -13.97 -2.58 -3.82
N CYS A 255 -13.37 -1.57 -4.48
CA CYS A 255 -12.45 -0.61 -3.90
C CYS A 255 -12.67 0.78 -4.55
N ASN A 256 -12.05 1.83 -4.01
CA ASN A 256 -12.14 3.19 -4.55
C ASN A 256 -10.77 3.84 -4.85
N ALA A 257 -9.69 3.08 -4.69
CA ALA A 257 -8.34 3.45 -5.10
C ALA A 257 -7.56 2.22 -5.61
N LEU A 258 -6.53 2.49 -6.41
CA LEU A 258 -5.64 1.51 -7.02
C LEU A 258 -4.24 1.68 -6.45
N LEU A 259 -3.62 0.60 -5.99
CA LEU A 259 -2.17 0.58 -5.84
C LEU A 259 -1.54 0.27 -7.20
N LEU A 260 -0.69 1.18 -7.68
CA LEU A 260 -0.13 1.09 -9.02
C LEU A 260 1.32 0.63 -8.97
N LYS A 261 1.54 -0.65 -9.26
CA LYS A 261 2.87 -1.28 -9.34
C LYS A 261 3.22 -1.58 -10.80
N VAL A 262 4.06 -0.76 -11.40
CA VAL A 262 4.43 -0.87 -12.82
C VAL A 262 5.01 -2.24 -13.22
N ASN A 263 5.59 -2.98 -12.27
CA ASN A 263 6.13 -4.33 -12.49
C ASN A 263 5.07 -5.44 -12.48
N GLN A 264 3.89 -5.21 -11.88
CA GLN A 264 2.79 -6.17 -11.99
C GLN A 264 2.24 -6.22 -13.43
N ILE A 265 2.24 -5.09 -14.15
CA ILE A 265 1.73 -5.01 -15.53
C ILE A 265 2.83 -5.07 -16.60
N GLY A 266 4.03 -4.54 -16.33
CA GLY A 266 5.24 -4.77 -17.12
C GLY A 266 5.57 -3.75 -18.22
N THR A 267 4.74 -2.74 -18.47
CA THR A 267 5.11 -1.58 -19.33
C THR A 267 4.60 -0.26 -18.74
N VAL A 268 5.27 0.84 -19.09
CA VAL A 268 4.84 2.20 -18.72
C VAL A 268 3.50 2.55 -19.38
N THR A 269 3.31 2.19 -20.65
CA THR A 269 2.07 2.48 -21.37
C THR A 269 0.86 1.79 -20.73
N GLU A 270 0.96 0.51 -20.37
CA GLU A 270 -0.14 -0.19 -19.69
C GLU A 270 -0.38 0.38 -18.29
N ALA A 271 0.65 0.80 -17.57
CA ALA A 271 0.49 1.42 -16.25
C ALA A 271 -0.17 2.81 -16.30
N ILE A 272 -0.02 3.57 -17.39
CA ILE A 272 -0.67 4.89 -17.53
C ILE A 272 -2.15 4.78 -17.90
N ARG A 273 -2.53 3.71 -18.58
CA ARG A 273 -3.91 3.48 -19.07
C ARG A 273 -4.81 3.01 -17.94
#